data_AF-A0AAD6JCG5-F1
#
_entry.id   AF-A0AAD6JCG5-F1
#
_cell.length_a   1.000
_cell.length_b   1.000
_cell.length_c   1.000
_cell.angle_alpha   90.00
_cell.angle_beta   90.00
_cell.angle_gamma   90.00
#
_symmetry.space_group_name_H-M   'P 1'
#
loop_
_entity.id
_entity.type
_entity.pdbx_description
1 polymer ?
#
loop_
_entity_poly.entity_id
_entity_poly.type
_entity_poly.pdbx_seq_one_letter_code
_entity_poly.pdbx_strand_id
1 'polypeptide(L)'
;MNSYREYLKVKARFEVLQRTQRNFLGEDLGPLNTKELEQLERQLESSLNQVRSTKTQFMLDQLADLQNKEHMLLEANRGLTIKLDEISSRNSLRPPWEGDDQQNMSYGHHHAQSQGLFQPLECNPTLQIGYNQVGSDQMSGTTHVTQQVHGFIPGWML
;
A
#
# COMPACT_ATOMS: atom_id res chain seq x y z
N MET A 1 27.19 44.05 15.97
CA MET A 1 25.87 44.57 15.54
C MET A 1 25.34 43.96 14.23
N ASN A 2 26.16 43.68 13.21
CA ASN A 2 25.66 43.16 11.93
C ASN A 2 24.98 41.77 12.05
N SER A 3 25.57 40.84 12.81
CA SER A 3 25.01 39.48 13.01
C SER A 3 23.62 39.49 13.67
N TYR A 4 23.40 40.35 14.68
CA TYR A 4 22.09 40.47 15.33
C TYR A 4 21.01 40.99 14.38
N ARG A 5 21.36 41.96 13.51
CA ARG A 5 20.42 42.47 12.50
C ARG A 5 20.05 41.41 11.47
N GLU A 6 21.00 40.61 11.02
CA GLU A 6 20.71 39.50 10.10
C GLU A 6 19.87 38.41 10.78
N TYR A 7 20.15 38.10 12.04
CA TYR A 7 19.31 37.21 12.85
C TYR A 7 17.86 37.70 12.91
N LEU A 8 17.62 38.99 13.20
CA LEU A 8 16.27 39.54 13.25
C LEU A 8 15.52 39.42 11.91
N LYS A 9 16.22 39.59 10.78
CA LYS A 9 15.62 39.38 9.45
C LYS A 9 15.21 37.93 9.25
N VAL A 10 16.05 36.97 9.62
CA VAL A 10 15.74 35.54 9.52
C VAL A 10 14.59 35.16 10.45
N LYS A 11 14.61 35.66 11.69
CA LYS A 11 13.54 35.43 12.68
C LYS A 11 12.20 35.94 12.17
N ALA A 12 12.14 37.15 11.61
CA ALA A 12 10.91 37.69 11.04
C ALA A 12 10.37 36.83 9.90
N ARG A 13 11.25 36.35 9.00
CA ARG A 13 10.85 35.42 7.92
C ARG A 13 10.32 34.09 8.45
N PHE A 14 10.97 33.56 9.48
CA PHE A 14 10.53 32.33 10.14
C PHE A 14 9.14 32.48 10.76
N GLU A 15 8.90 33.59 11.48
CA GLU A 15 7.59 33.85 12.11
C GLU A 15 6.46 33.98 11.08
N VAL A 16 6.73 34.63 9.94
CA VAL A 16 5.77 34.69 8.82
C VAL A 16 5.51 33.30 8.26
N LEU A 17 6.57 32.51 8.00
CA LEU A 17 6.43 31.15 7.48
C LEU A 17 5.64 30.24 8.43
N GLN A 18 5.94 30.31 9.73
CA GLN A 18 5.24 29.53 10.75
C GLN A 18 3.76 29.91 10.83
N ARG A 19 3.43 31.21 10.75
CA ARG A 19 2.04 31.67 10.71
C ARG A 19 1.33 31.13 9.47
N THR A 20 1.97 31.19 8.30
CA THR A 20 1.42 30.63 7.07
C THR A 20 1.18 29.12 7.18
N GLN A 21 2.09 28.37 7.83
CA GLN A 21 1.89 26.94 8.08
C GLN A 21 0.66 26.69 8.96
N ARG A 22 0.51 27.43 10.06
CA ARG A 22 -0.68 27.34 10.93
C ARG A 22 -1.96 27.61 10.17
N ASN A 23 -1.97 28.64 9.30
CA ASN A 23 -3.12 28.92 8.45
C ASN A 23 -3.45 27.72 7.53
N PHE A 24 -2.46 27.09 6.90
CA PHE A 24 -2.69 25.88 6.08
C PHE A 24 -3.23 24.69 6.90
N LEU A 25 -2.95 24.64 8.21
CA LEU A 25 -3.50 23.65 9.13
C LEU A 25 -4.88 24.03 9.68
N GLY A 26 -5.43 25.18 9.27
CA GLY A 26 -6.72 25.70 9.75
C GLY A 26 -6.65 26.42 11.09
N GLU A 27 -5.45 26.74 11.57
CA GLU A 27 -5.20 27.46 12.82
C GLU A 27 -5.01 28.97 12.56
N ASP A 28 -5.18 29.81 13.59
CA ASP A 28 -4.93 31.26 13.55
C ASP A 28 -5.58 32.01 12.37
N LEU A 29 -6.76 31.57 11.91
CA LEU A 29 -7.44 32.15 10.73
C LEU A 29 -8.09 33.51 10.98
N GLY A 30 -8.31 33.90 12.24
CA GLY A 30 -9.02 35.14 12.61
C GLY A 30 -8.48 36.44 11.99
N PRO A 31 -7.16 36.62 11.79
CA PRO A 31 -6.60 37.81 11.14
C PRO A 31 -6.78 37.85 9.62
N LEU A 32 -7.22 36.77 8.97
CA LEU A 32 -7.39 36.72 7.51
C LEU A 32 -8.74 37.32 7.12
N ASN A 33 -8.75 38.10 6.05
CA ASN A 33 -10.00 38.54 5.45
C ASN A 33 -10.59 37.48 4.50
N THR A 34 -11.82 37.71 4.02
CA THR A 34 -12.54 36.77 3.15
C THR A 34 -11.77 36.40 1.88
N LYS A 35 -11.12 37.36 1.22
CA LYS A 35 -10.32 37.09 0.00
C LYS A 35 -9.11 36.22 0.28
N GLU A 36 -8.45 36.46 1.42
CA GLU A 36 -7.29 35.66 1.86
C GLU A 36 -7.70 34.23 2.21
N LEU A 37 -8.85 34.05 2.87
CA LEU A 37 -9.41 32.74 3.16
C LEU A 37 -9.79 31.97 1.89
N GLU A 38 -10.47 32.62 0.94
CA GLU A 38 -10.79 32.00 -0.34
C GLU A 38 -9.53 31.61 -1.13
N GLN A 39 -8.47 32.42 -1.06
CA GLN A 39 -7.18 32.08 -1.68
C GLN A 39 -6.54 30.87 -1.01
N LEU A 40 -6.54 30.84 0.32
CA LEU A 40 -6.03 29.73 1.12
C LEU A 40 -6.75 28.41 0.78
N GLU A 41 -8.08 28.47 0.70
CA GLU A 41 -8.94 27.33 0.32
C GLU A 41 -8.60 26.82 -1.08
N ARG A 42 -8.56 27.71 -2.09
CA ARG A 42 -8.18 27.32 -3.46
C ARG A 42 -6.79 26.69 -3.53
N GLN A 43 -5.84 27.20 -2.75
CA GLN A 43 -4.48 26.66 -2.72
C GLN A 43 -4.46 25.25 -2.09
N LEU A 44 -5.19 25.04 -1.00
CA LEU A 44 -5.33 23.72 -0.37
C LEU A 44 -6.03 22.73 -1.30
N GLU A 45 -7.12 23.13 -1.94
CA GLU A 45 -7.86 22.29 -2.89
C GLU A 45 -6.97 21.86 -4.08
N SER A 46 -6.29 22.83 -4.70
CA SER A 46 -5.38 22.56 -5.83
C SER A 46 -4.26 21.60 -5.44
N SER A 47 -3.60 21.85 -4.28
CA SER A 47 -2.52 20.99 -3.79
C SER A 47 -3.02 19.59 -3.44
N LEU A 48 -4.18 19.47 -2.79
CA LEU A 48 -4.78 18.18 -2.45
C LEU A 48 -5.13 17.38 -3.70
N ASN A 49 -5.70 18.02 -4.72
CA ASN A 49 -5.99 17.40 -6.01
C ASN A 49 -4.71 16.92 -6.70
N GLN A 50 -3.64 17.72 -6.67
CA GLN A 50 -2.34 17.31 -7.20
C GLN A 50 -1.79 16.09 -6.46
N VAL A 51 -1.76 16.11 -5.12
CA VAL A 51 -1.27 14.97 -4.31
C VAL A 51 -2.06 13.70 -4.60
N ARG A 52 -3.39 13.80 -4.64
CA ARG A 52 -4.26 12.66 -4.98
C ARG A 52 -3.98 12.14 -6.38
N SER A 53 -3.89 13.02 -7.37
CA SER A 53 -3.59 12.65 -8.75
C SER A 53 -2.25 11.93 -8.87
N THR A 54 -1.18 12.49 -8.28
CA THR A 54 0.15 11.87 -8.28
C THR A 54 0.13 10.51 -7.59
N LYS A 55 -0.54 10.38 -6.44
CA LYS A 55 -0.65 9.09 -5.74
C LYS A 55 -1.41 8.06 -6.56
N THR A 56 -2.53 8.44 -7.16
CA THR A 56 -3.32 7.55 -8.03
C THR A 56 -2.52 7.11 -9.24
N GLN A 57 -1.85 8.03 -9.93
CA GLN A 57 -1.02 7.69 -11.09
C GLN A 57 0.09 6.72 -10.69
N PHE A 58 0.80 7.00 -9.60
CA PHE A 58 1.82 6.09 -9.09
C PHE A 58 1.27 4.68 -8.81
N MET A 59 0.10 4.56 -8.17
CA MET A 59 -0.52 3.25 -7.90
C MET A 59 -0.93 2.53 -9.19
N LEU A 60 -1.43 3.25 -10.20
CA LEU A 60 -1.76 2.68 -11.51
C LEU A 60 -0.52 2.19 -12.24
N ASP A 61 0.58 2.94 -12.19
CA ASP A 61 1.85 2.55 -12.80
C ASP A 61 2.41 1.27 -12.14
N GLN A 62 2.34 1.19 -10.79
CA GLN A 62 2.74 -0.01 -10.04
C GLN A 62 1.87 -1.22 -10.40
N LEU A 63 0.55 -1.02 -10.52
CA LEU A 63 -0.36 -2.08 -10.92
C LEU A 63 -0.04 -2.61 -12.33
N ALA A 64 0.19 -1.72 -13.28
CA ALA A 64 0.54 -2.09 -14.66
C ALA A 64 1.86 -2.86 -14.73
N ASP A 65 2.89 -2.43 -13.99
CA ASP A 65 4.17 -3.14 -13.91
C ASP A 65 4.01 -4.55 -13.34
N LEU A 66 3.22 -4.70 -12.27
CA LEU A 66 2.93 -6.00 -11.66
C LEU A 66 2.16 -6.92 -12.62
N GLN A 67 1.14 -6.41 -13.31
CA GLN A 67 0.39 -7.18 -14.31
C GLN A 67 1.29 -7.64 -15.46
N ASN A 68 2.22 -6.80 -15.91
CA ASN A 68 3.18 -7.18 -16.94
C ASN A 68 4.14 -8.28 -16.44
N LYS A 69 4.62 -8.17 -15.19
CA LYS A 69 5.45 -9.21 -14.56
C LYS A 69 4.71 -10.54 -14.41
N GLU A 70 3.46 -10.50 -13.95
CA GLU A 70 2.60 -11.68 -13.88
C GLU A 70 2.47 -12.35 -15.24
N HIS A 71 2.17 -11.57 -16.30
CA HIS A 71 2.04 -12.10 -17.65
C HIS A 71 3.33 -12.76 -18.15
N MET A 72 4.48 -12.12 -17.96
CA MET A 72 5.78 -12.70 -18.34
C MET A 72 6.09 -14.00 -17.58
N LEU A 73 5.77 -14.06 -16.29
CA LEU A 73 5.99 -15.25 -15.47
C LEU A 73 5.07 -16.39 -15.89
N LEU A 74 3.81 -16.11 -16.22
CA LEU A 74 2.87 -17.12 -16.72
C LEU A 74 3.36 -17.73 -18.04
N GLU A 75 3.82 -16.90 -18.98
CA GLU A 75 4.32 -17.39 -20.27
C GLU A 75 5.63 -18.19 -20.11
N ALA A 76 6.55 -17.74 -19.25
CA ALA A 76 7.76 -18.48 -18.93
C ALA A 76 7.45 -19.84 -18.29
N ASN A 77 6.52 -19.88 -17.33
CA ASN A 77 6.11 -21.09 -16.63
C ASN A 77 5.44 -22.08 -17.59
N ARG A 78 4.55 -21.59 -18.48
CA ARG A 78 3.96 -22.39 -19.56
C ARG A 78 5.05 -23.00 -20.45
N GLY A 79 6.03 -22.21 -20.87
CA GLY A 79 7.15 -22.70 -21.68
C GLY A 79 7.99 -23.77 -20.97
N LEU A 80 8.20 -23.63 -19.66
CA LEU A 80 8.91 -24.64 -18.85
C LEU A 80 8.09 -25.93 -18.71
N THR A 81 6.77 -25.82 -18.51
CA THR A 81 5.87 -26.97 -18.42
C THR A 81 5.91 -27.80 -19.70
N ILE A 82 5.81 -27.15 -20.87
CA ILE A 82 5.90 -27.82 -22.17
C ILE A 82 7.25 -28.54 -22.33
N LYS A 83 8.36 -27.86 -22.00
CA LYS A 83 9.70 -28.49 -22.07
C LYS A 83 9.83 -29.69 -21.13
N LEU A 84 9.24 -29.62 -19.93
CA LEU A 84 9.26 -30.72 -18.98
C LEU A 84 8.49 -31.93 -19.52
N ASP A 85 7.31 -31.69 -20.11
CA ASP A 85 6.49 -32.74 -20.73
C ASP A 85 7.20 -33.39 -21.93
N GLU A 86 7.89 -32.60 -22.76
CA GLU A 86 8.71 -33.09 -23.88
C GLU A 86 9.88 -33.97 -23.41
N ILE A 87 10.59 -33.55 -22.35
CA ILE A 87 11.71 -34.32 -21.77
C ILE A 87 11.18 -35.62 -21.12
N SER A 88 10.09 -35.54 -20.36
CA SER A 88 9.44 -36.70 -19.75
C SER A 88 9.02 -37.72 -20.80
N SER A 89 8.38 -37.25 -21.89
CA SER A 89 7.98 -38.08 -23.02
C SER A 89 9.19 -38.72 -23.70
N ARG A 90 10.29 -37.96 -23.90
CA ARG A 90 11.54 -38.50 -24.47
C ARG A 90 12.20 -39.55 -23.58
N ASN A 91 12.21 -39.35 -22.26
CA ASN A 91 12.72 -40.33 -21.31
C ASN A 91 11.85 -41.58 -21.26
N SER A 92 10.53 -41.45 -21.40
CA SER A 92 9.61 -42.59 -21.49
C SER A 92 9.76 -43.40 -22.78
N LEU A 93 10.32 -42.81 -23.84
CA LEU A 93 10.57 -43.45 -25.13
C LEU A 93 11.99 -44.04 -25.25
N ARG A 94 12.87 -43.83 -24.26
CA ARG A 94 14.18 -44.52 -24.22
C ARG A 94 13.95 -46.00 -23.93
N PRO A 95 14.42 -46.93 -24.78
CA PRO A 95 14.34 -48.35 -24.49
C PRO A 95 15.12 -48.69 -23.21
N PRO A 96 14.65 -49.63 -22.36
CA PRO A 96 15.33 -50.00 -21.11
C PRO A 96 16.76 -50.54 -21.23
N TRP A 97 17.31 -50.68 -22.44
CA TRP A 97 18.55 -51.41 -22.73
C TRP A 97 19.70 -50.53 -23.24
N GLU A 98 19.56 -49.19 -23.21
CA GLU A 98 20.71 -48.28 -23.42
C GLU A 98 21.35 -47.87 -22.10
N GLY A 99 22.29 -48.70 -21.62
CA GLY A 99 23.33 -48.31 -20.67
C GLY A 99 23.50 -49.23 -19.47
N ASP A 100 24.33 -50.25 -19.66
CA ASP A 100 25.31 -50.87 -18.75
C ASP A 100 25.14 -50.80 -17.21
N ASP A 101 25.46 -51.93 -16.59
CA ASP A 101 25.44 -52.26 -15.17
C ASP A 101 25.89 -51.13 -14.23
N GLN A 102 25.00 -50.67 -13.31
CA GLN A 102 25.19 -50.87 -11.86
C GLN A 102 24.04 -50.26 -11.01
N GLN A 103 23.30 -51.16 -10.35
CA GLN A 103 22.98 -51.12 -8.91
C GLN A 103 22.21 -49.91 -8.33
N ASN A 104 20.93 -50.18 -8.04
CA ASN A 104 20.30 -49.98 -6.74
C ASN A 104 20.36 -48.57 -6.10
N MET A 105 19.26 -47.82 -6.15
CA MET A 105 18.64 -47.30 -4.92
C MET A 105 17.17 -46.95 -5.16
N SER A 106 16.31 -47.64 -4.40
CA SER A 106 14.89 -47.37 -4.22
C SER A 106 14.68 -46.05 -3.49
N TYR A 107 13.93 -45.11 -4.08
CA TYR A 107 13.15 -44.14 -3.33
C TYR A 107 11.78 -43.89 -3.97
N GLY A 108 10.74 -44.35 -3.25
CA GLY A 108 9.55 -43.55 -2.94
C GLY A 108 8.76 -42.96 -4.11
N HIS A 109 7.83 -43.75 -4.63
CA HIS A 109 6.67 -43.23 -5.35
C HIS A 109 5.75 -42.51 -4.33
N HIS A 110 5.84 -41.18 -4.25
CA HIS A 110 4.91 -40.35 -3.49
C HIS A 110 4.01 -39.58 -4.47
N HIS A 111 2.88 -40.18 -4.78
CA HIS A 111 1.71 -39.45 -5.24
C HIS A 111 1.10 -38.70 -4.04
N ALA A 112 1.10 -37.36 -4.07
CA ALA A 112 0.10 -36.53 -3.40
C ALA A 112 0.23 -35.04 -3.78
N GLN A 113 -0.83 -34.53 -4.42
CA GLN A 113 -1.35 -33.15 -4.37
C GLN A 113 -0.49 -32.09 -3.64
N SER A 114 -0.01 -31.10 -4.38
CA SER A 114 0.11 -29.73 -3.87
C SER A 114 -1.00 -28.89 -4.48
N GLN A 115 -2.17 -28.96 -3.86
CA GLN A 115 -3.14 -27.87 -3.91
C GLN A 115 -2.74 -26.85 -2.84
N GLY A 116 -2.74 -25.56 -3.18
CA GLY A 116 -2.83 -24.48 -2.20
C GLY A 116 -1.57 -23.66 -1.96
N LEU A 117 -1.10 -22.91 -2.96
CA LEU A 117 -0.27 -21.71 -2.73
C LEU A 117 -1.10 -20.41 -2.66
N PHE A 118 -2.41 -20.51 -2.88
CA PHE A 118 -3.34 -19.40 -2.66
C PHE A 118 -4.27 -19.79 -1.53
N GLN A 119 -4.05 -19.20 -0.37
CA GLN A 119 -5.12 -19.02 0.60
C GLN A 119 -6.04 -17.96 -0.02
N PRO A 120 -7.30 -18.27 -0.37
CA PRO A 120 -8.27 -17.20 -0.60
C PRO A 120 -8.37 -16.46 0.73
N LEU A 121 -8.02 -15.18 0.76
CA LEU A 121 -8.40 -14.37 1.91
C LEU A 121 -9.93 -14.43 1.98
N GLU A 122 -10.45 -15.09 3.01
CA GLU A 122 -11.85 -14.97 3.37
C GLU A 122 -12.10 -13.47 3.64
N CYS A 123 -12.77 -12.82 2.69
CA CYS A 123 -13.33 -11.50 2.89
C CYS A 123 -14.27 -11.60 4.09
N ASN A 124 -13.83 -11.13 5.26
CA ASN A 124 -14.71 -10.92 6.40
C ASN A 124 -15.86 -10.02 5.94
N PRO A 125 -17.14 -10.47 5.99
CA PRO A 125 -18.27 -9.64 5.55
C PRO A 125 -18.70 -8.64 6.64
N THR A 126 -17.86 -8.39 7.66
CA THR A 126 -18.24 -7.63 8.85
C THR A 126 -18.05 -6.12 8.71
N LEU A 127 -17.61 -5.62 7.56
CA LEU A 127 -17.79 -4.19 7.24
C LEU A 127 -19.23 -3.93 6.78
N GLN A 128 -20.19 -4.18 7.68
CA GLN A 128 -21.40 -3.37 7.71
C GLN A 128 -20.97 -1.98 8.19
N ILE A 129 -20.41 -1.19 7.29
CA ILE A 129 -20.36 0.26 7.44
C ILE A 129 -21.83 0.67 7.46
N GLY A 130 -22.31 0.88 8.69
CA GLY A 130 -23.69 1.19 8.98
C GLY A 130 -24.14 2.35 8.11
N TYR A 131 -25.10 2.05 7.24
CA TYR A 131 -26.06 3.05 6.82
C TYR A 131 -26.77 3.52 8.10
N ASN A 132 -26.60 4.79 8.46
CA ASN A 132 -27.41 5.44 9.46
C ASN A 132 -28.86 5.36 9.01
N GLN A 133 -29.60 4.40 9.54
CA GLN A 133 -31.04 4.37 9.44
C GLN A 133 -31.58 5.43 10.41
N VAL A 134 -32.14 6.47 9.83
CA VAL A 134 -32.90 7.51 10.52
C VAL A 134 -33.96 6.84 11.41
N GLY A 135 -33.95 7.22 12.69
CA GLY A 135 -35.12 7.18 13.59
C GLY A 135 -35.10 6.08 14.66
N SER A 136 -34.72 6.42 15.89
CA SER A 136 -35.66 6.60 17.03
C SER A 136 -34.89 6.58 18.37
N ASP A 137 -35.03 7.68 19.13
CA ASP A 137 -34.88 7.92 20.58
C ASP A 137 -34.26 6.84 21.50
N GLN A 138 -33.22 7.20 22.27
CA GLN A 138 -33.35 7.40 23.73
C GLN A 138 -32.04 7.82 24.45
N MET A 139 -32.28 8.58 25.51
CA MET A 139 -31.40 9.30 26.44
C MET A 139 -30.50 8.40 27.31
N SER A 140 -29.26 8.87 27.57
CA SER A 140 -28.37 8.67 28.75
C SER A 140 -26.93 8.49 28.25
N GLY A 141 -25.89 9.23 28.64
CA GLY A 141 -25.56 9.82 29.93
C GLY A 141 -24.17 9.28 30.33
N THR A 142 -23.23 10.18 30.62
CA THR A 142 -21.91 10.02 31.27
C THR A 142 -20.62 9.90 30.42
N THR A 143 -19.80 10.91 30.67
CA THR A 143 -18.37 11.18 30.47
C THR A 143 -17.44 10.03 30.81
N HIS A 144 -16.37 9.83 30.02
CA HIS A 144 -15.04 9.47 30.55
C HIS A 144 -13.93 9.94 29.59
N VAL A 145 -13.09 10.85 30.10
CA VAL A 145 -11.78 11.22 29.55
C VAL A 145 -10.74 10.34 30.23
N THR A 146 -9.93 9.61 29.46
CA THR A 146 -8.55 9.24 29.85
C THR A 146 -7.67 9.09 28.61
N GLN A 147 -6.83 10.11 28.43
CA GLN A 147 -5.44 10.09 27.98
C GLN A 147 -4.75 8.72 27.90
N GLN A 148 -4.23 8.36 26.72
CA GLN A 148 -3.09 7.43 26.62
C GLN A 148 -2.20 7.74 25.41
N VAL A 149 -0.95 8.10 25.72
CA VAL A 149 0.18 8.25 24.80
C VAL A 149 0.86 6.89 24.71
N HIS A 150 0.98 6.31 23.51
CA HIS A 150 2.16 5.55 23.09
C HIS A 150 2.11 5.28 21.59
N GLY A 151 3.20 5.63 20.90
CA GLY A 151 3.33 5.52 19.45
C GLY A 151 3.28 4.07 18.96
N PHE A 152 2.34 3.80 18.06
CA PHE A 152 2.34 2.60 17.24
C PHE A 152 3.00 2.93 15.90
N ILE A 153 4.20 2.39 15.68
CA ILE A 153 4.78 2.29 14.34
C ILE A 153 4.06 1.13 13.65
N PRO A 154 3.45 1.29 12.46
CA PRO A 154 2.74 0.21 11.82
C PRO A 154 3.71 -0.82 11.21
N GLY A 155 3.35 -2.10 11.27
CA GLY A 155 4.19 -3.26 10.93
C GLY A 155 4.59 -3.44 9.46
N TRP A 156 4.47 -2.42 8.61
CA TRP A 156 5.07 -2.41 7.27
C TRP A 156 6.50 -1.85 7.26
N MET A 157 6.99 -1.40 8.42
CA MET A 157 8.31 -0.80 8.60
C MET A 157 9.32 -1.73 9.28
N LEU A 158 9.11 -3.06 9.19
CA LEU A 158 10.06 -4.11 9.59
C LEU A 158 10.48 -4.92 8.37
#